data_AF-A0A365TPR7-F1
#
_entry.id   AF-A0A365TPR7-F1
#
_cell.length_a   1.000
_cell.length_b   1.000
_cell.length_c   1.000
_cell.angle_alpha   90.00
_cell.angle_beta   90.00
_cell.angle_gamma   90.00
#
_symmetry.space_group_name_H-M   'P 1'
#
loop_
_entity.id
_entity.type
_entity.pdbx_description
1 polymer ?
#
loop_
_entity_poly.entity_id
_entity_poly.type
_entity_poly.pdbx_seq_one_letter_code
_entity_poly.pdbx_strand_id
1 'polypeptide(L)' 'MSRPRYTEEFKTEAVKQVVERVHGVTEVAERLGVSGHSLYHWINRYDKATAYFARESD' A
#
# COMPACT_ATOMS: atom_id res chain seq x y z
N MET A 1 20.87 10.46 2.91
CA MET A 1 19.96 10.03 1.81
C MET A 1 18.55 10.42 2.20
N SER A 2 17.88 11.26 1.40
CA SER A 2 16.46 11.59 1.61
C SER A 2 15.63 10.37 1.23
N ARG A 3 14.70 9.96 2.12
CA ARG A 3 13.71 8.93 1.76
C ARG A 3 12.83 9.52 0.65
N PRO A 4 12.60 8.81 -0.47
CA PRO A 4 11.65 9.25 -1.48
C PRO A 4 10.30 9.52 -0.80
N ARG A 5 9.79 10.74 -0.95
CA ARG A 5 8.46 11.10 -0.45
C ARG A 5 7.45 10.67 -1.50
N TYR A 6 6.97 9.44 -1.37
CA TYR A 6 5.80 8.97 -2.11
C TYR A 6 4.57 9.71 -1.61
N THR A 7 3.74 10.21 -2.54
CA THR A 7 2.47 10.86 -2.22
C THR A 7 1.46 9.84 -1.68
N GLU A 8 0.44 10.30 -0.96
CA GLU A 8 -0.58 9.39 -0.41
C GLU A 8 -1.40 8.74 -1.53
N GLU A 9 -1.64 9.45 -2.65
CA GLU A 9 -2.31 8.91 -3.83
C GLU A 9 -1.51 7.74 -4.41
N PHE A 10 -0.18 7.90 -4.51
CA PHE A 10 0.69 6.85 -5.02
C PHE A 10 0.66 5.60 -4.12
N LYS A 11 0.72 5.79 -2.80
CA LYS A 11 0.67 4.67 -1.85
C LYS A 11 -0.67 3.94 -1.91
N THR A 12 -1.77 4.68 -2.01
CA THR A 12 -3.13 4.12 -2.08
C THR A 12 -3.31 3.29 -3.33
N GLU A 13 -2.88 3.78 -4.50
CA GLU A 13 -2.97 3.00 -5.73
C GLU A 13 -2.01 1.80 -5.75
N ALA A 14 -0.85 1.90 -5.12
CA ALA A 14 0.03 0.75 -4.94
C ALA A 14 -0.62 -0.35 -4.09
N VAL A 15 -1.32 0.02 -3.00
CA VAL A 15 -2.05 -0.92 -2.15
C VAL A 15 -3.24 -1.53 -2.88
N LYS A 16 -4.04 -0.73 -3.60
CA LYS A 16 -5.15 -1.25 -4.41
C LYS A 16 -4.68 -2.26 -5.45
N GLN A 17 -3.56 -2.02 -6.12
CA GLN A 17 -3.02 -3.00 -7.08
C GLN A 17 -2.70 -4.35 -6.45
N VAL A 18 -2.25 -4.38 -5.19
CA VAL A 18 -2.00 -5.64 -4.47
C VAL A 18 -3.31 -6.32 -4.04
N VAL A 19 -4.27 -5.54 -3.53
CA VAL A 19 -5.53 -6.06 -2.99
C VAL A 19 -6.50 -6.49 -4.09
N GLU A 20 -6.62 -5.72 -5.17
CA GLU A 20 -7.62 -5.92 -6.22
C GLU A 20 -7.14 -6.87 -7.34
N ARG A 21 -5.84 -6.89 -7.66
CA ARG A 21 -5.35 -7.59 -8.86
C ARG A 21 -4.69 -8.95 -8.63
N VAL A 22 -4.71 -9.49 -7.40
CA VAL A 22 -4.09 -10.81 -7.06
C VAL A 22 -2.58 -10.86 -7.38
N HIS A 23 -1.93 -9.71 -7.57
CA HIS A 23 -0.49 -9.64 -7.79
C HIS A 23 0.24 -9.64 -6.44
N GLY A 24 1.30 -10.43 -6.35
CA GLY A 24 2.12 -10.50 -5.15
C GLY A 24 2.80 -9.16 -4.86
N VAL A 25 3.00 -8.85 -3.57
CA VAL A 25 3.68 -7.63 -3.10
C VAL A 25 5.02 -7.41 -3.82
N THR A 26 5.77 -8.49 -4.09
CA THR A 26 7.07 -8.44 -4.78
C THR A 26 6.93 -7.96 -6.24
N GLU A 27 5.95 -8.48 -6.97
CA GLU A 27 5.73 -8.12 -8.38
C GLU A 27 5.31 -6.65 -8.51
N VAL A 28 4.39 -6.21 -7.64
CA VAL A 28 3.95 -4.80 -7.63
C VAL A 28 5.10 -3.87 -7.20
N ALA A 29 5.92 -4.29 -6.25
CA ALA A 29 7.09 -3.52 -5.81
C ALA A 29 8.13 -3.35 -6.93
N GLU A 30 8.45 -4.43 -7.65
CA GLU A 30 9.35 -4.40 -8.80
C GLU A 30 8.81 -3.51 -9.92
N ARG A 31 7.52 -3.64 -10.26
CA ARG A 31 6.86 -2.84 -11.30
C ARG A 31 6.84 -1.35 -10.97
N LEU A 32 6.58 -1.00 -9.71
CA LEU A 32 6.51 0.39 -9.25
C LEU A 32 7.89 0.97 -8.89
N GLY A 33 8.96 0.18 -8.94
CA GLY A 33 10.30 0.61 -8.54
C GLY A 33 10.39 1.00 -7.06
N VAL A 34 9.59 0.36 -6.21
CA VAL A 34 9.58 0.60 -4.76
C VAL A 34 10.08 -0.63 -4.01
N SER A 35 10.54 -0.44 -2.78
CA SER A 35 10.88 -1.59 -1.93
C SER A 35 9.62 -2.33 -1.49
N GLY A 36 9.64 -3.66 -1.56
CA GLY A 36 8.54 -4.51 -1.05
C GLY A 36 8.24 -4.26 0.43
N HIS A 37 9.25 -3.91 1.22
CA HIS A 37 9.08 -3.51 2.62
C HIS A 37 8.23 -2.24 2.79
N SER A 38 8.40 -1.25 1.90
CA SER A 38 7.57 -0.04 1.93
C SER A 38 6.13 -0.35 1.54
N LEU A 39 5.94 -1.21 0.55
CA LEU A 39 4.61 -1.64 0.11
C LEU A 39 3.89 -2.42 1.21
N TYR A 40 4.58 -3.33 1.91
CA TYR A 40 4.04 -4.03 3.08
C TYR A 40 3.63 -3.07 4.20
N HIS A 41 4.46 -2.06 4.47
CA HIS A 41 4.14 -1.02 5.44
C HIS A 41 2.90 -0.20 5.04
N TRP A 42 2.72 0.11 3.75
CA TRP A 42 1.53 0.79 3.27
C TRP A 42 0.30 -0.11 3.40
N ILE A 43 0.37 -1.35 2.91
CA ILE A 43 -0.73 -2.32 3.05
C ILE A 43 -1.16 -2.43 4.51
N ASN A 44 -0.26 -2.65 5.45
CA ASN A 44 -0.61 -2.76 6.88
C ASN A 44 -1.21 -1.45 7.44
N ARG A 45 -0.73 -0.29 6.99
CA ARG A 45 -1.27 1.02 7.40
C ARG A 45 -2.68 1.22 6.87
N TYR A 46 -2.93 0.93 5.60
CA TYR A 46 -4.23 1.12 4.97
C TYR A 46 -5.21 -0.01 5.32
N ASP A 47 -4.77 -1.25 5.55
CA ASP A 47 -5.60 -2.36 6.02
C ASP A 47 -6.14 -2.07 7.43
N LYS A 48 -5.27 -1.64 8.36
CA LYS A 48 -5.71 -1.15 9.68
C LYS A 48 -6.59 0.09 9.59
N ALA A 49 -6.34 1.00 8.66
CA ALA A 49 -7.21 2.14 8.43
C ALA A 49 -8.56 1.71 7.88
N THR A 50 -8.61 0.74 6.96
CA THR A 50 -9.86 0.19 6.39
C THR A 50 -10.65 -0.52 7.47
N ALA A 51 -10.00 -1.29 8.33
CA ALA A 51 -10.63 -1.92 9.49
C ALA A 51 -11.09 -0.91 10.56
N TYR A 52 -10.40 0.23 10.69
CA TYR A 52 -10.81 1.33 11.58
C TYR A 52 -12.01 2.08 11.02
N PHE A 53 -11.98 2.49 9.74
CA PHE A 53 -13.10 3.13 9.05
C PHE A 53 -14.33 2.22 8.94
N ALA A 54 -14.15 0.92 8.75
CA ALA A 54 -15.25 -0.06 8.75
C ALA A 54 -15.87 -0.27 10.14
N ARG A 55 -15.14 0.02 11.23
CA ARG A 55 -15.63 -0.07 12.61
C ARG A 55 -16.33 1.19 13.10
N GLU A 56 -16.00 2.34 12.53
CA GLU A 56 -16.54 3.65 12.92
C GLU A 56 -17.77 4.06 12.07
N SER A 57 -18.18 3.19 11.13
CA SER A 57 -19.34 3.38 10.26
C SER A 57 -20.58 2.57 10.68
N ASP A 58 -20.63 2.05 11.92
CA ASP A 58 -21.77 1.32 12.51
C ASP A 58 -22.57 2.22 13.47
#